data_AF-A0A653UPB6-F1
#
_entry.id   AF-A0A653UPB6-F1
#
_cell.length_a   1.000
_cell.length_b   1.000
_cell.length_c   1.000
_cell.angle_alpha   90.00
_cell.angle_beta   90.00
_cell.angle_gamma   90.00
#
_symmetry.space_group_name_H-M   'P 1'
#
loop_
_entity.id
_entity.type
_entity.pdbx_description
1 polymer ?
#
loop_
_entity_poly.entity_id
_entity_poly.type
_entity_poly.pdbx_seq_one_letter_code
_entity_poly.pdbx_strand_id
1 'polypeptide(L)'
;MLKSEFQAHPLWDTLQTASTLIGSLHDEVSDAERSELNRVRELLAFSQAVKPLGAHNARRFNQALLDELHSPWTSALSYLQNRSTTASPSYTDQAVIYAEGTLQPLYAMWTPPLPPAQQAQLRSFYDDLVEQQDVDIALLHEKRTALGERLEELGEEAEQRFTVVSTALESLQNTASSAGETVDGYEARVDTVVDNGTKRINELESTNTKNYTAWQQAQGERFDEDFAPFKAAIEQKLQEADGTLQRLRETNKEYETLTAAAAANTLAHSFSREALTTRVVGLCLYGLGFVLLCTAAVPLILLLTQPVKEGAGEALWATFAVRAAIGALAASAATVAIRLGSRFVSSGQDSKRTELELRAFGPFLANVDKSESDTARLEFVDRAFGPRAIDDRHDEAIPVSTFSQILAAVTKLIGR
;
A
#
# COMPACT_ATOMS: atom_id res chain seq x y z
N MET A 1 5.51 -11.49 12.16
CA MET A 1 6.07 -11.60 13.53
C MET A 1 5.16 -10.90 14.54
N LEU A 2 5.40 -11.04 15.86
CA LEU A 2 4.70 -10.26 16.89
C LEU A 2 5.18 -8.80 16.89
N LYS A 3 4.33 -7.85 17.30
CA LYS A 3 4.70 -6.42 17.36
C LYS A 3 5.90 -6.16 18.27
N SER A 4 6.00 -6.87 19.40
CA SER A 4 7.13 -6.79 20.32
C SER A 4 8.43 -7.24 19.68
N GLU A 5 8.41 -8.34 18.91
CA GLU A 5 9.57 -8.84 18.18
C GLU A 5 10.01 -7.86 17.09
N PHE A 6 9.05 -7.23 16.39
CA PHE A 6 9.35 -6.23 15.37
C PHE A 6 10.04 -5.02 15.99
N GLN A 7 9.51 -4.51 17.11
CA GLN A 7 10.06 -3.32 17.77
C GLN A 7 11.42 -3.58 18.43
N ALA A 8 11.69 -4.81 18.88
CA ALA A 8 12.94 -5.20 19.52
C ALA A 8 14.05 -5.59 18.52
N HIS A 9 13.81 -5.48 17.21
CA HIS A 9 14.80 -5.89 16.20
C HIS A 9 16.06 -5.01 16.23
N PRO A 10 17.29 -5.57 16.22
CA PRO A 10 18.55 -4.82 16.32
C PRO A 10 18.82 -3.86 15.15
N LEU A 11 18.13 -4.05 14.04
CA LEU A 11 18.13 -3.13 12.89
C LEU A 11 17.87 -1.69 13.32
N TRP A 12 16.91 -1.45 14.23
CA TRP A 12 16.50 -0.09 14.57
C TRP A 12 17.60 0.69 15.29
N ASP A 13 18.33 0.03 16.17
CA ASP A 13 19.46 0.62 16.87
C ASP A 13 20.64 0.88 15.91
N THR A 14 20.85 -0.03 14.96
CA THR A 14 21.87 0.11 13.90
C THR A 14 21.60 1.35 13.04
N LEU A 15 20.36 1.51 12.57
CA LEU A 15 19.93 2.67 11.78
C LEU A 15 20.03 3.97 12.57
N GLN A 16 19.69 3.97 13.85
CA GLN A 16 19.79 5.15 14.70
C GLN A 16 21.25 5.57 14.91
N THR A 17 22.12 4.59 15.13
CA THR A 17 23.57 4.82 15.30
C THR A 17 24.20 5.36 14.01
N ALA A 18 23.86 4.76 12.86
CA ALA A 18 24.31 5.23 11.56
C ALA A 18 23.86 6.67 11.29
N SER A 19 22.59 7.00 11.59
CA SER A 19 22.06 8.37 11.46
C SER A 19 22.86 9.40 12.24
N THR A 20 23.21 9.06 13.49
CA THR A 20 23.95 9.95 14.39
C THR A 20 25.36 10.18 13.84
N LEU A 21 26.01 9.11 13.38
CA LEU A 21 27.38 9.14 12.86
C LEU A 21 27.50 9.87 11.51
N ILE A 22 26.53 9.71 10.62
CA ILE A 22 26.45 10.49 9.37
C ILE A 22 26.27 11.98 9.68
N GLY A 23 25.49 12.30 10.73
CA GLY A 23 25.33 13.67 11.22
C GLY A 23 26.65 14.29 11.65
N SER A 24 27.44 13.59 12.47
CA SER A 24 28.74 14.09 12.94
C SER A 24 29.79 14.18 11.83
N LEU A 25 29.81 13.22 10.90
CA LEU A 25 30.77 13.23 9.79
C LEU A 25 30.50 14.33 8.76
N HIS A 26 29.27 14.82 8.66
CA HIS A 26 28.86 15.75 7.59
C HIS A 26 29.68 17.05 7.56
N ASP A 27 30.04 17.56 8.73
CA ASP A 27 30.79 18.81 8.88
C ASP A 27 32.31 18.62 8.76
N GLU A 28 32.79 17.38 8.85
CA GLU A 28 34.21 17.01 8.86
C GLU A 28 34.76 16.56 7.50
N VAL A 29 33.88 16.35 6.51
CA VAL A 29 34.23 15.83 5.18
C VAL A 29 34.32 16.92 4.11
N SER A 30 35.05 16.61 3.03
CA SER A 30 35.09 17.43 1.82
C SER A 30 33.74 17.44 1.08
N ASP A 31 33.51 18.42 0.19
CA ASP A 31 32.26 18.54 -0.56
C ASP A 31 31.92 17.31 -1.43
N ALA A 32 32.94 16.67 -2.01
CA ALA A 32 32.75 15.45 -2.80
C ALA A 32 32.25 14.28 -1.93
N GLU A 33 32.93 14.04 -0.81
CA GLU A 33 32.57 13.01 0.17
C GLU A 33 31.23 13.32 0.88
N ARG A 34 30.89 14.61 0.99
CA ARG A 34 29.58 15.05 1.51
C ARG A 34 28.44 14.60 0.60
N SER A 35 28.64 14.57 -0.71
CA SER A 35 27.65 14.04 -1.66
C SER A 35 27.40 12.55 -1.43
N GLU A 36 28.45 11.77 -1.20
CA GLU A 36 28.34 10.34 -0.88
C GLU A 36 27.65 10.10 0.47
N LEU A 37 28.01 10.86 1.50
CA LEU A 37 27.31 10.80 2.80
C LEU A 37 25.84 11.18 2.69
N ASN A 38 25.49 12.15 1.84
CA ASN A 38 24.11 12.49 1.55
C ASN A 38 23.38 11.31 0.90
N ARG A 39 24.03 10.57 0.00
CA ARG A 39 23.47 9.34 -0.58
C ARG A 39 23.19 8.27 0.48
N VAL A 40 24.12 8.05 1.41
CA VAL A 40 23.88 7.13 2.55
C VAL A 40 22.72 7.62 3.41
N ARG A 41 22.62 8.93 3.65
CA ARG A 41 21.53 9.55 4.42
C ARG A 41 20.16 9.35 3.77
N GLU A 42 20.07 9.46 2.44
CA GLU A 42 18.85 9.17 1.69
C GLU A 42 18.41 7.71 1.88
N LEU A 43 19.32 6.76 1.65
CA LEU A 43 19.05 5.33 1.81
C LEU A 43 18.66 4.97 3.25
N LEU A 44 19.27 5.64 4.22
CA LEU A 44 18.94 5.54 5.63
C LEU A 44 17.51 6.02 5.91
N ALA A 45 17.10 7.15 5.33
CA ALA A 45 15.73 7.66 5.48
C ALA A 45 14.69 6.67 4.91
N PHE A 46 14.96 6.08 3.75
CA PHE A 46 14.11 5.02 3.18
C PHE A 46 14.01 3.80 4.10
N SER A 47 15.13 3.38 4.68
CA SER A 47 15.17 2.24 5.61
C SER A 47 14.44 2.53 6.93
N GLN A 48 14.56 3.74 7.45
CA GLN A 48 13.86 4.18 8.65
C GLN A 48 12.34 4.27 8.44
N ALA A 49 11.87 4.56 7.22
CA ALA A 49 10.45 4.60 6.89
C ALA A 49 9.76 3.22 7.04
N VAL A 50 10.50 2.12 7.09
CA VAL A 50 9.96 0.78 7.37
C VAL A 50 9.42 0.66 8.81
N LYS A 51 10.03 1.35 9.77
CA LYS A 51 9.66 1.29 11.19
C LYS A 51 8.21 1.76 11.47
N PRO A 52 7.75 2.94 11.02
CA PRO A 52 6.36 3.37 11.20
C PRO A 52 5.36 2.46 10.46
N LEU A 53 5.73 1.91 9.29
CA LEU A 53 4.89 0.98 8.54
C LEU A 53 4.63 -0.32 9.34
N GLY A 54 5.67 -0.88 9.96
CA GLY A 54 5.55 -2.08 10.79
C GLY A 54 4.97 -1.86 12.18
N ALA A 55 4.96 -0.63 12.71
CA ALA A 55 4.34 -0.31 14.00
C ALA A 55 2.84 -0.64 14.05
N HIS A 56 2.15 -0.53 12.91
CA HIS A 56 0.74 -0.87 12.75
C HIS A 56 0.51 -2.20 12.02
N ASN A 57 1.49 -2.67 11.23
CA ASN A 57 1.37 -3.86 10.37
C ASN A 57 2.51 -4.88 10.56
N ALA A 58 3.01 -5.10 11.78
CA ALA A 58 4.11 -6.02 12.09
C ALA A 58 3.94 -7.45 11.54
N ARG A 59 2.70 -7.88 11.28
CA ARG A 59 2.40 -9.19 10.67
C ARG A 59 2.89 -9.33 9.23
N ARG A 60 3.09 -8.20 8.51
CA ARG A 60 3.62 -8.19 7.14
C ARG A 60 5.13 -8.45 7.08
N PHE A 61 5.81 -8.28 8.20
CA PHE A 61 7.25 -8.49 8.31
C PHE A 61 7.53 -9.85 8.95
N ASN A 62 8.52 -10.55 8.40
CA ASN A 62 9.13 -11.71 9.02
C ASN A 62 10.54 -11.35 9.48
N GLN A 63 11.14 -12.19 10.32
CA GLN A 63 12.47 -11.94 10.86
C GLN A 63 13.54 -11.96 9.75
N ALA A 64 13.45 -12.91 8.82
CA ALA A 64 14.41 -13.03 7.71
C ALA A 64 14.52 -11.76 6.85
N LEU A 65 13.41 -11.11 6.53
CA LEU A 65 13.39 -9.85 5.78
C LEU A 65 14.08 -8.73 6.56
N LEU A 66 13.80 -8.61 7.86
CA LEU A 66 14.47 -7.61 8.69
C LEU A 66 15.97 -7.88 8.85
N ASP A 67 16.37 -9.15 8.91
CA ASP A 67 17.77 -9.58 8.94
C ASP A 67 18.49 -9.27 7.60
N GLU A 68 17.81 -9.49 6.47
CA GLU A 68 18.31 -9.14 5.13
C GLU A 68 18.54 -7.64 4.97
N LEU A 69 17.72 -6.80 5.61
CA LEU A 69 17.95 -5.35 5.67
C LEU A 69 19.00 -4.96 6.71
N HIS A 70 19.13 -5.71 7.80
CA HIS A 70 20.07 -5.42 8.88
C HIS A 70 21.52 -5.67 8.48
N SER A 71 21.81 -6.75 7.76
CA SER A 71 23.18 -7.11 7.40
C SER A 71 23.93 -6.01 6.62
N PRO A 72 23.38 -5.44 5.53
CA PRO A 72 24.06 -4.36 4.79
C PRO A 72 24.23 -3.09 5.64
N TRP A 73 23.26 -2.74 6.49
CA TRP A 73 23.38 -1.60 7.40
C TRP A 73 24.44 -1.79 8.47
N THR A 74 24.65 -3.01 8.93
CA THR A 74 25.71 -3.32 9.90
C THR A 74 27.09 -3.11 9.27
N SER A 75 27.26 -3.54 8.01
CA SER A 75 28.47 -3.29 7.23
C SER A 75 28.66 -1.79 6.99
N ALA A 76 27.64 -1.09 6.50
CA ALA A 76 27.70 0.35 6.27
C ALA A 76 28.07 1.13 7.54
N LEU A 77 27.49 0.75 8.69
CA LEU A 77 27.82 1.35 9.99
C LEU A 77 29.28 1.11 10.37
N SER A 78 29.82 -0.11 10.17
CA SER A 78 31.23 -0.40 10.45
C SER A 78 32.17 0.47 9.61
N TYR A 79 31.85 0.68 8.33
CA TYR A 79 32.62 1.55 7.45
C TYR A 79 32.54 3.03 7.86
N LEU A 80 31.37 3.52 8.24
CA LEU A 80 31.23 4.88 8.79
C LEU A 80 32.01 5.05 10.11
N GLN A 81 32.04 4.03 10.96
CA GLN A 81 32.84 4.04 12.20
C GLN A 81 34.34 4.06 11.89
N ASN A 82 34.79 3.28 10.90
CA ASN A 82 36.17 3.33 10.42
C ASN A 82 36.50 4.70 9.81
N ARG A 83 35.55 5.34 9.12
CA ARG A 83 35.73 6.71 8.61
C ARG A 83 35.88 7.74 9.72
N SER A 84 35.16 7.58 10.84
CA SER A 84 35.27 8.47 11.99
C SER A 84 36.63 8.34 12.72
N THR A 85 37.23 7.16 12.69
CA THR A 85 38.55 6.92 13.31
C THR A 85 39.70 7.18 12.36
N THR A 86 39.49 6.96 11.06
CA THR A 86 40.49 7.07 10.00
C THR A 86 39.96 7.95 8.88
N ALA A 87 40.61 9.09 8.63
CA ALA A 87 40.19 10.08 7.64
C ALA A 87 40.47 9.67 6.17
N SER A 88 40.06 8.46 5.77
CA SER A 88 40.16 7.97 4.40
C SER A 88 38.79 7.97 3.70
N PRO A 89 38.63 8.67 2.56
CA PRO A 89 37.38 8.72 1.79
C PRO A 89 36.89 7.34 1.31
N SER A 90 37.82 6.40 1.11
CA SER A 90 37.48 5.02 0.71
C SER A 90 36.50 4.31 1.65
N TYR A 91 36.46 4.70 2.92
CA TYR A 91 35.49 4.14 3.86
C TYR A 91 34.08 4.68 3.63
N THR A 92 33.94 5.91 3.16
CA THR A 92 32.67 6.49 2.77
C THR A 92 32.14 5.84 1.49
N ASP A 93 33.01 5.63 0.50
CA ASP A 93 32.67 4.86 -0.73
C ASP A 93 32.12 3.48 -0.39
N GLN A 94 32.82 2.74 0.48
CA GLN A 94 32.37 1.41 0.90
C GLN A 94 31.05 1.48 1.68
N ALA A 95 30.87 2.48 2.54
CA ALA A 95 29.60 2.67 3.24
C ALA A 95 28.43 2.88 2.27
N VAL A 96 28.64 3.64 1.17
CA VAL A 96 27.65 3.79 0.10
C VAL A 96 27.32 2.45 -0.54
N ILE A 97 28.33 1.68 -0.95
CA ILE A 97 28.12 0.37 -1.62
C ILE A 97 27.27 -0.56 -0.75
N TYR A 98 27.57 -0.67 0.55
CA TYR A 98 26.78 -1.50 1.46
C TYR A 98 25.40 -0.92 1.75
N ALA A 99 25.26 0.41 1.83
CA ALA A 99 23.95 1.04 1.96
C ALA A 99 23.09 0.82 0.71
N GLU A 100 23.66 0.81 -0.50
CA GLU A 100 22.93 0.50 -1.74
C GLU A 100 22.46 -0.96 -1.78
N GLY A 101 23.21 -1.87 -1.15
CA GLY A 101 22.78 -3.25 -0.93
C GLY A 101 21.45 -3.39 -0.16
N THR A 102 20.96 -2.32 0.49
CA THR A 102 19.67 -2.30 1.19
C THR A 102 18.48 -2.12 0.25
N LEU A 103 18.70 -1.64 -0.98
CA LEU A 103 17.62 -1.37 -1.94
C LEU A 103 16.84 -2.65 -2.28
N GLN A 104 17.54 -3.75 -2.53
CA GLN A 104 16.91 -5.03 -2.88
C GLN A 104 15.96 -5.55 -1.77
N PRO A 105 16.38 -5.69 -0.51
CA PRO A 105 15.47 -6.11 0.55
C PRO A 105 14.38 -5.07 0.85
N LEU A 106 14.65 -3.76 0.69
CA LEU A 106 13.61 -2.74 0.79
C LEU A 106 12.52 -2.95 -0.25
N TYR A 107 12.86 -3.20 -1.52
CA TYR A 107 11.86 -3.47 -2.55
C TYR A 107 11.00 -4.70 -2.24
N ALA A 108 11.60 -5.76 -1.69
CA ALA A 108 10.88 -6.95 -1.27
C ALA A 108 9.91 -6.69 -0.10
N MET A 109 10.18 -5.70 0.76
CA MET A 109 9.29 -5.34 1.88
C MET A 109 8.13 -4.44 1.48
N TRP A 110 8.31 -3.61 0.45
CA TRP A 110 7.30 -2.66 -0.02
C TRP A 110 6.33 -3.30 -1.02
N THR A 111 6.74 -4.42 -1.63
CA THR A 111 5.87 -5.22 -2.50
C THR A 111 5.19 -6.33 -1.68
N PRO A 112 3.85 -6.38 -1.58
CA PRO A 112 3.18 -7.52 -0.95
C PRO A 112 3.50 -8.80 -1.73
N PRO A 113 3.45 -10.00 -1.10
CA PRO A 113 3.59 -11.27 -1.82
C PRO A 113 2.39 -11.44 -2.76
N LEU A 114 2.56 -10.98 -4.00
CA LEU A 114 1.55 -11.00 -5.04
C LEU A 114 1.59 -12.36 -5.74
N PRO A 115 0.43 -12.91 -6.17
CA PRO A 115 0.38 -14.06 -7.07
C PRO A 115 1.22 -13.79 -8.34
N PRO A 116 1.81 -14.82 -8.99
CA PRO A 116 2.74 -14.66 -10.11
C PRO A 116 2.19 -13.83 -11.28
N ALA A 117 0.87 -13.83 -11.50
CA ALA A 117 0.23 -12.98 -12.52
C ALA A 117 0.29 -11.49 -12.19
N GLN A 118 0.16 -11.12 -10.90
CA GLN A 118 0.29 -9.74 -10.44
C GLN A 118 1.76 -9.32 -10.32
N GLN A 119 2.69 -10.25 -10.08
CA GLN A 119 4.13 -9.98 -10.15
C GLN A 119 4.58 -9.61 -11.58
N ALA A 120 4.01 -10.26 -12.60
CA ALA A 120 4.30 -9.93 -14.00
C ALA A 120 3.79 -8.52 -14.37
N GLN A 121 2.59 -8.15 -13.91
CA GLN A 121 2.06 -6.79 -14.07
C GLN A 121 2.83 -5.73 -13.27
N LEU A 122 3.28 -6.07 -12.06
CA LEU A 122 4.10 -5.16 -11.28
C LEU A 122 5.47 -4.96 -11.93
N ARG A 123 6.07 -6.03 -12.48
CA ARG A 123 7.33 -5.94 -13.24
C ARG A 123 7.18 -5.07 -14.47
N SER A 124 6.12 -5.25 -15.28
CA SER A 124 5.90 -4.36 -16.43
C SER A 124 5.69 -2.91 -16.00
N PHE A 125 4.96 -2.67 -14.91
CA PHE A 125 4.81 -1.33 -14.36
C PHE A 125 6.13 -0.75 -13.84
N TYR A 126 7.00 -1.62 -13.31
CA TYR A 126 8.33 -1.24 -12.83
C TYR A 126 9.27 -0.91 -13.99
N ASP A 127 9.25 -1.73 -15.03
CA ASP A 127 10.02 -1.51 -16.25
C ASP A 127 9.58 -0.20 -16.91
N ASP A 128 8.27 0.06 -17.00
CA ASP A 128 7.72 1.34 -17.47
C ASP A 128 8.17 2.52 -16.59
N LEU A 129 8.23 2.35 -15.27
CA LEU A 129 8.62 3.41 -14.33
C LEU A 129 10.13 3.69 -14.35
N VAL A 130 10.95 2.66 -14.57
CA VAL A 130 12.39 2.79 -14.80
C VAL A 130 12.66 3.46 -16.14
N GLU A 131 11.96 3.05 -17.20
CA GLU A 131 12.05 3.71 -18.52
C GLU A 131 11.65 5.18 -18.42
N GLN A 132 10.59 5.48 -17.67
CA GLN A 132 10.16 6.85 -17.43
C GLN A 132 11.18 7.64 -16.60
N GLN A 133 11.83 7.02 -15.62
CA GLN A 133 12.94 7.65 -14.87
C GLN A 133 14.16 7.92 -15.76
N ASP A 134 14.53 7.00 -16.65
CA ASP A 134 15.65 7.20 -17.58
C ASP A 134 15.38 8.36 -18.55
N VAL A 135 14.14 8.48 -19.02
CA VAL A 135 13.69 9.63 -19.83
C VAL A 135 13.77 10.93 -19.04
N ASP A 136 13.31 10.95 -17.80
CA ASP A 136 13.37 12.14 -16.94
C ASP A 136 14.82 12.54 -16.60
N ILE A 137 15.70 11.57 -16.37
CA ILE A 137 17.14 11.80 -16.14
C ILE A 137 17.79 12.39 -17.39
N ALA A 138 17.48 11.87 -18.58
CA ALA A 138 17.98 12.41 -19.84
C ALA A 138 17.52 13.86 -20.05
N LEU A 139 16.26 14.16 -19.75
CA LEU A 139 15.67 15.50 -19.87
C LEU A 139 16.26 16.48 -18.85
N LEU A 140 16.56 16.02 -17.63
CA LEU A 140 17.29 16.80 -16.63
C LEU A 140 18.73 17.09 -17.05
N HIS A 141 19.41 16.13 -17.67
CA HIS A 141 20.74 16.33 -18.24
C HIS A 141 20.73 17.36 -19.38
N GLU A 142 19.74 17.29 -20.27
CA GLU A 142 19.56 18.27 -21.34
C GLU A 142 19.33 19.68 -20.77
N LYS A 143 18.41 19.82 -19.79
CA LYS A 143 18.17 21.10 -19.10
C LYS A 143 19.40 21.64 -18.41
N ARG A 144 20.21 20.78 -17.77
CA ARG A 144 21.46 21.19 -17.12
C ARG A 144 22.46 21.71 -18.14
N THR A 145 22.58 21.05 -19.29
CA THR A 145 23.48 21.48 -20.37
C THR A 145 23.04 22.82 -20.94
N ALA A 146 21.73 22.98 -21.22
CA ALA A 146 21.16 24.24 -21.69
C ALA A 146 21.32 25.40 -20.69
N LEU A 147 21.21 25.12 -19.38
CA LEU A 147 21.50 26.10 -18.32
C LEU A 147 22.98 26.49 -18.27
N GLY A 148 23.89 25.53 -18.51
CA GLY A 148 25.32 25.78 -18.63
C GLY A 148 25.63 26.73 -19.79
N GLU A 149 25.10 26.42 -20.98
CA GLU A 149 25.24 27.28 -22.16
C GLU A 149 24.66 28.68 -21.92
N ARG A 150 23.51 28.78 -21.23
CA ARG A 150 22.90 30.07 -20.91
C ARG A 150 23.73 30.89 -19.91
N LEU A 151 24.39 30.23 -18.96
CA LEU A 151 25.30 30.90 -18.02
C LEU A 151 26.56 31.41 -18.73
N GLU A 152 27.09 30.66 -19.69
CA GLU A 152 28.23 31.08 -20.51
C GLU A 152 27.86 32.30 -21.37
N GLU A 153 26.70 32.26 -22.04
CA GLU A 153 26.18 33.38 -22.84
C GLU A 153 25.95 34.64 -21.99
N LEU A 154 25.41 34.50 -20.77
CA LEU A 154 25.26 35.62 -19.83
C LEU A 154 26.61 36.16 -19.34
N GLY A 155 27.62 35.28 -19.21
CA GLY A 155 28.99 35.67 -18.89
C GLY A 155 29.61 36.52 -20.00
N GLU A 156 29.48 36.09 -21.26
CA GLU A 156 29.93 36.84 -22.43
C GLU A 156 29.21 38.19 -22.57
N GLU A 157 27.89 38.23 -22.34
CA GLU A 157 27.11 39.46 -22.40
C GLU A 157 27.52 40.46 -21.30
N ALA A 158 27.81 39.96 -20.09
CA ALA A 158 28.32 40.79 -18.99
C ALA A 158 29.72 41.36 -19.30
N GLU A 159 30.61 40.57 -19.89
CA GLU A 159 31.95 41.00 -20.28
C GLU A 159 31.93 42.03 -21.43
N GLN A 160 31.03 41.87 -22.40
CA GLN A 160 30.77 42.87 -23.45
C GLN A 160 30.24 44.18 -22.86
N ARG A 161 29.31 44.12 -21.90
CA ARG A 161 28.81 45.33 -21.22
C ARG A 161 29.91 46.00 -20.41
N PHE A 162 30.76 45.24 -19.73
CA PHE A 162 31.88 45.77 -18.96
C PHE A 162 32.89 46.50 -19.86
N THR A 163 33.22 45.93 -21.03
CA THR A 163 34.12 46.57 -22.01
C THR A 163 33.53 47.84 -22.62
N VAL A 164 32.22 47.87 -22.92
CA VAL A 164 31.51 49.08 -23.39
C VAL A 164 31.49 50.17 -22.31
N VAL A 165 31.24 49.82 -21.05
CA VAL A 165 31.26 50.79 -19.94
C VAL A 165 32.68 51.30 -19.67
N SER A 166 33.70 50.44 -19.73
CA SER A 166 35.10 50.82 -19.55
C SER A 166 35.56 51.80 -20.63
N THR A 167 35.24 51.53 -21.90
CA THR A 167 35.55 52.45 -23.02
C THR A 167 34.79 53.77 -22.93
N ALA A 168 33.54 53.76 -22.48
CA ALA A 168 32.79 54.99 -22.19
C ALA A 168 33.41 55.80 -21.04
N LEU A 169 33.96 55.12 -20.01
CA LEU A 169 34.65 55.76 -18.90
C LEU A 169 35.97 56.41 -19.35
N GLU A 170 36.78 55.72 -20.16
CA GLU A 170 37.99 56.28 -20.77
C GLU A 170 37.68 57.49 -21.66
N SER A 171 36.61 57.40 -22.46
CA SER A 171 36.11 58.51 -23.27
C SER A 171 35.74 59.72 -22.41
N LEU A 172 35.02 59.50 -21.30
CA LEU A 172 34.66 60.55 -20.34
C LEU A 172 35.88 61.13 -19.65
N GLN A 173 36.85 60.31 -19.27
CA GLN A 173 38.10 60.75 -18.63
C GLN A 173 38.97 61.60 -19.59
N ASN A 174 39.04 61.22 -20.87
CA ASN A 174 39.70 61.99 -21.91
C ASN A 174 38.97 63.32 -22.18
N THR A 175 37.64 63.31 -22.18
CA THR A 175 36.82 64.52 -22.34
C THR A 175 36.96 65.46 -21.13
N ALA A 176 37.02 64.92 -19.92
CA ALA A 176 37.26 65.69 -18.69
C ALA A 176 38.68 66.27 -18.64
N SER A 177 39.69 65.53 -19.12
CA SER A 177 41.07 66.01 -19.21
C SER A 177 41.22 67.12 -20.26
N SER A 178 40.52 67.01 -21.39
CA SER A 178 40.39 68.05 -22.42
C SER A 178 39.64 69.28 -21.91
N ALA A 179 38.63 69.10 -21.06
CA ALA A 179 37.89 70.20 -20.43
C ALA A 179 38.72 70.92 -19.36
N GLY A 180 39.75 70.28 -18.79
CA GLY A 180 40.68 70.87 -17.83
C GLY A 180 41.64 71.92 -18.41
N GLU A 181 41.85 71.96 -19.74
CA GLU A 181 42.78 72.89 -20.39
C GLU A 181 42.15 74.22 -20.87
N THR A 182 40.85 74.45 -20.67
CA THR A 182 40.15 75.64 -21.20
C THR A 182 39.30 76.38 -20.14
N VAL A 183 39.82 76.54 -18.92
CA VAL A 183 39.03 77.08 -17.79
C VAL A 183 39.32 78.54 -17.42
N ASP A 184 40.34 79.22 -17.95
CA ASP A 184 40.63 80.62 -17.55
C ASP A 184 39.82 81.72 -18.28
N GLY A 185 38.78 81.37 -19.05
CA GLY A 185 38.09 82.31 -19.95
C GLY A 185 36.59 82.56 -19.73
N TYR A 186 35.90 81.89 -18.80
CA TYR A 186 34.42 81.78 -18.87
C TYR A 186 33.60 82.20 -17.65
N GLU A 187 34.06 83.11 -16.81
CA GLU A 187 33.25 83.55 -15.65
C GLU A 187 31.94 84.28 -16.03
N ALA A 188 31.83 84.86 -17.24
CA ALA A 188 30.57 85.45 -17.75
C ALA A 188 29.79 84.57 -18.75
N ARG A 189 30.36 83.42 -19.16
CA ARG A 189 29.73 82.45 -20.07
C ARG A 189 29.15 81.25 -19.32
N VAL A 190 29.63 81.00 -18.10
CA VAL A 190 29.17 79.94 -17.21
C VAL A 190 27.70 80.10 -16.86
N ASP A 191 27.19 81.29 -16.55
CA ASP A 191 25.76 81.43 -16.19
C ASP A 191 24.81 81.13 -17.36
N THR A 192 25.14 81.57 -18.58
CA THR A 192 24.31 81.31 -19.77
C THR A 192 24.44 79.86 -20.27
N VAL A 193 25.59 79.22 -20.05
CA VAL A 193 25.83 77.81 -20.38
C VAL A 193 25.26 76.89 -19.30
N VAL A 194 25.27 77.30 -18.04
CA VAL A 194 24.60 76.60 -16.93
C VAL A 194 23.10 76.68 -17.16
N ASP A 195 22.51 77.85 -17.43
CA ASP A 195 21.06 77.95 -17.62
C ASP A 195 20.57 77.21 -18.89
N ASN A 196 21.31 77.30 -20.01
CA ASN A 196 21.02 76.47 -21.20
C ASN A 196 21.32 74.99 -20.96
N GLY A 197 22.34 74.66 -20.18
CA GLY A 197 22.71 73.29 -19.81
C GLY A 197 21.63 72.67 -18.95
N THR A 198 21.11 73.38 -17.94
CA THR A 198 20.01 72.93 -17.09
C THR A 198 18.72 72.76 -17.89
N LYS A 199 18.38 73.69 -18.80
CA LYS A 199 17.23 73.52 -19.70
C LYS A 199 17.38 72.30 -20.60
N ARG A 200 18.55 72.10 -21.18
CA ARG A 200 18.83 71.00 -22.09
C ARG A 200 18.92 69.66 -21.36
N ILE A 201 19.40 69.63 -20.13
CA ILE A 201 19.37 68.46 -19.24
C ILE A 201 17.93 68.14 -18.86
N ASN A 202 17.12 69.12 -18.47
CA ASN A 202 15.70 68.90 -18.14
C ASN A 202 14.89 68.42 -19.34
N GLU A 203 15.16 68.94 -20.54
CA GLU A 203 14.57 68.45 -21.79
C GLU A 203 15.04 67.02 -22.12
N LEU A 204 16.33 66.73 -21.94
CA LEU A 204 16.87 65.38 -22.13
C LEU A 204 16.25 64.42 -21.14
N GLU A 205 16.17 64.79 -19.86
CA GLU A 205 15.61 64.00 -18.78
C GLU A 205 14.13 63.73 -19.05
N SER A 206 13.35 64.76 -19.39
CA SER A 206 11.94 64.60 -19.78
C SER A 206 11.75 63.69 -20.99
N THR A 207 12.60 63.82 -22.01
CA THR A 207 12.58 62.97 -23.20
C THR A 207 12.96 61.53 -22.86
N ASN A 208 13.95 61.35 -22.00
CA ASN A 208 14.41 60.03 -21.58
C ASN A 208 13.38 59.35 -20.67
N THR A 209 12.71 60.09 -19.78
CA THR A 209 11.60 59.56 -18.98
C THR A 209 10.43 59.14 -19.87
N LYS A 210 10.08 59.93 -20.90
CA LYS A 210 9.07 59.56 -21.90
C LYS A 210 9.46 58.32 -22.70
N ASN A 211 10.69 58.26 -23.17
CA ASN A 211 11.17 57.10 -23.93
C ASN A 211 11.24 55.84 -23.06
N TYR A 212 11.66 55.98 -21.80
CA TYR A 212 11.70 54.88 -20.85
C TYR A 212 10.30 54.37 -20.49
N THR A 213 9.35 55.27 -20.24
CA THR A 213 7.94 54.88 -19.99
C THR A 213 7.30 54.24 -21.20
N ALA A 214 7.53 54.76 -22.41
CA ALA A 214 7.06 54.15 -23.65
C ALA A 214 7.69 52.77 -23.88
N TRP A 215 9.00 52.62 -23.61
CA TRP A 215 9.68 51.34 -23.67
C TRP A 215 9.11 50.35 -22.65
N GLN A 216 8.90 50.77 -21.41
CA GLN A 216 8.35 49.93 -20.34
C GLN A 216 6.93 49.45 -20.68
N GLN A 217 6.11 50.33 -21.26
CA GLN A 217 4.77 49.98 -21.72
C GLN A 217 4.81 48.98 -22.90
N ALA A 218 5.69 49.20 -23.87
CA ALA A 218 5.87 48.28 -25.00
C ALA A 218 6.43 46.91 -24.56
N GLN A 219 7.27 46.84 -23.53
CA GLN A 219 7.71 45.57 -22.95
C GLN A 219 6.58 44.85 -22.20
N GLY A 220 5.71 45.60 -21.49
CA GLY A 220 4.53 45.03 -20.85
C GLY A 220 3.57 44.41 -21.87
N GLU A 221 3.28 45.11 -22.96
CA GLU A 221 2.42 44.61 -24.04
C GLU A 221 3.03 43.37 -24.73
N ARG A 222 4.34 43.36 -24.99
CA ARG A 222 5.04 42.17 -25.53
C ARG A 222 5.00 40.99 -24.56
N PHE A 223 5.22 41.23 -23.28
CA PHE A 223 5.15 40.18 -22.27
C PHE A 223 3.74 39.57 -22.21
N ASP A 224 2.69 40.40 -22.26
CA ASP A 224 1.31 39.91 -22.27
C ASP A 224 0.98 39.14 -23.56
N GLU A 225 1.44 39.60 -24.73
CA GLU A 225 1.31 38.86 -26.00
C GLU A 225 2.04 37.51 -25.98
N ASP A 226 3.28 37.48 -25.50
CA ASP A 226 4.09 36.26 -25.41
C ASP A 226 3.52 35.29 -24.36
N PHE A 227 2.90 35.79 -23.29
CA PHE A 227 2.35 34.98 -22.20
C PHE A 227 0.92 34.48 -22.46
N ALA A 228 0.14 35.17 -23.29
CA ALA A 228 -1.20 34.77 -23.69
C ALA A 228 -1.32 33.30 -24.19
N PRO A 229 -0.46 32.79 -25.09
CA PRO A 229 -0.55 31.40 -25.54
C PRO A 229 -0.25 30.39 -24.43
N PHE A 230 0.68 30.68 -23.53
CA PHE A 230 0.98 29.82 -22.39
C PHE A 230 -0.19 29.74 -21.41
N LYS A 231 -0.84 30.88 -21.13
CA LYS A 231 -2.04 30.92 -20.30
C LYS A 231 -3.17 30.09 -20.91
N ALA A 232 -3.42 30.24 -22.21
CA ALA A 232 -4.43 29.45 -22.93
C ALA A 232 -4.12 27.95 -22.90
N ALA A 233 -2.85 27.56 -23.08
CA ALA A 233 -2.43 26.17 -23.01
C ALA A 233 -2.61 25.57 -21.59
N ILE A 234 -2.31 26.34 -20.55
CA ILE A 234 -2.52 25.93 -19.15
C ILE A 234 -4.02 25.76 -18.86
N GLU A 235 -4.86 26.71 -19.27
CA GLU A 235 -6.32 26.61 -19.10
C GLU A 235 -6.91 25.40 -19.84
N GLN A 236 -6.42 25.12 -21.05
CA GLN A 236 -6.82 23.93 -21.80
C GLN A 236 -6.40 22.64 -21.07
N LYS A 237 -5.16 22.57 -20.55
CA LYS A 237 -4.68 21.41 -19.79
C LYS A 237 -5.45 21.20 -18.49
N LEU A 238 -5.87 22.27 -17.83
CA LEU A 238 -6.76 22.21 -16.66
C LEU A 238 -8.12 21.61 -17.03
N GLN A 239 -8.74 22.04 -18.13
CA GLN A 239 -10.00 21.46 -18.60
C GLN A 239 -9.87 19.98 -18.98
N GLU A 240 -8.78 19.60 -19.64
CA GLU A 240 -8.48 18.19 -19.96
C GLU A 240 -8.30 17.34 -18.69
N ALA A 241 -7.61 17.89 -17.68
CA ALA A 241 -7.42 17.23 -16.39
C ALA A 241 -8.75 17.05 -15.64
N ASP A 242 -9.59 18.08 -15.59
CA ASP A 242 -10.92 18.00 -14.96
C ASP A 242 -11.82 16.97 -15.66
N GLY A 243 -11.81 16.96 -17.00
CA GLY A 243 -12.54 15.96 -17.78
C GLY A 243 -12.04 14.54 -17.52
N THR A 244 -10.72 14.36 -17.38
CA THR A 244 -10.11 13.06 -17.05
C THR A 244 -10.47 12.61 -15.64
N LEU A 245 -10.48 13.55 -14.68
CA LEU A 245 -10.86 13.28 -13.29
C LEU A 245 -12.33 12.88 -13.18
N GLN A 246 -13.21 13.52 -13.95
CA GLN A 246 -14.62 13.15 -14.03
C GLN A 246 -14.81 11.74 -14.61
N ARG A 247 -14.12 11.40 -15.70
CA ARG A 247 -14.12 10.04 -16.25
C ARG A 247 -13.61 9.01 -15.25
N LEU A 248 -12.52 9.30 -14.54
CA LEU A 248 -11.99 8.41 -13.49
C LEU A 248 -13.01 8.17 -12.38
N ARG A 249 -13.75 9.19 -11.96
CA ARG A 249 -14.83 9.05 -10.96
C ARG A 249 -15.97 8.17 -11.46
N GLU A 250 -16.40 8.36 -12.71
CA GLU A 250 -17.44 7.52 -13.34
C GLU A 250 -16.98 6.06 -13.46
N THR A 251 -15.78 5.84 -13.98
CA THR A 251 -15.16 4.51 -14.09
C THR A 251 -15.02 3.84 -12.72
N ASN A 252 -14.59 4.56 -11.68
CA ASN A 252 -14.47 4.01 -10.33
C ASN A 252 -15.84 3.61 -9.76
N LYS A 253 -16.88 4.41 -10.01
CA LYS A 253 -18.27 4.07 -9.64
C LYS A 253 -18.76 2.82 -10.36
N GLU A 254 -18.44 2.66 -11.65
CA GLU A 254 -18.76 1.44 -12.40
C GLU A 254 -18.03 0.22 -11.84
N TYR A 255 -16.73 0.32 -11.56
CA TYR A 255 -15.95 -0.75 -10.93
C TYR A 255 -16.48 -1.14 -9.54
N GLU A 256 -16.85 -0.17 -8.71
CA GLU A 256 -17.44 -0.43 -7.39
C GLU A 256 -18.75 -1.24 -7.51
N THR A 257 -19.62 -0.88 -8.46
CA THR A 257 -20.86 -1.63 -8.70
C THR A 257 -20.62 -3.03 -9.29
N LEU A 258 -19.68 -3.17 -10.23
CA LEU A 258 -19.31 -4.44 -10.86
C LEU A 258 -18.65 -5.40 -9.88
N THR A 259 -17.72 -4.91 -9.06
CA THR A 259 -17.01 -5.71 -8.05
C THR A 259 -17.96 -6.14 -6.93
N ALA A 260 -18.85 -5.25 -6.46
CA ALA A 260 -19.87 -5.61 -5.48
C ALA A 260 -20.85 -6.67 -6.03
N ALA A 261 -21.30 -6.52 -7.28
CA ALA A 261 -22.18 -7.50 -7.91
C ALA A 261 -21.49 -8.86 -8.17
N ALA A 262 -20.23 -8.84 -8.62
CA ALA A 262 -19.45 -10.05 -8.87
C ALA A 262 -19.09 -10.79 -7.57
N ALA A 263 -18.71 -10.05 -6.51
CA ALA A 263 -18.42 -10.62 -5.20
C ALA A 263 -19.66 -11.24 -4.56
N ALA A 264 -20.81 -10.55 -4.60
CA ALA A 264 -22.08 -11.07 -4.09
C ALA A 264 -22.52 -12.34 -4.83
N ASN A 265 -22.39 -12.37 -6.15
CA ASN A 265 -22.75 -13.55 -6.94
C ASN A 265 -21.80 -14.74 -6.68
N THR A 266 -20.51 -14.48 -6.51
CA THR A 266 -19.50 -15.53 -6.21
C THR A 266 -19.73 -16.12 -4.81
N LEU A 267 -19.98 -15.27 -3.81
CA LEU A 267 -20.30 -15.70 -2.44
C LEU A 267 -21.64 -16.44 -2.37
N ALA A 268 -22.67 -15.96 -3.08
CA ALA A 268 -23.94 -16.66 -3.17
C ALA A 268 -23.77 -18.06 -3.79
N HIS A 269 -22.91 -18.19 -4.82
CA HIS A 269 -22.63 -19.48 -5.43
C HIS A 269 -21.92 -20.47 -4.48
N SER A 270 -20.98 -20.00 -3.65
CA SER A 270 -20.32 -20.84 -2.65
C SER A 270 -21.29 -21.32 -1.57
N PHE A 271 -22.15 -20.44 -1.06
CA PHE A 271 -23.18 -20.83 -0.08
C PHE A 271 -24.22 -21.78 -0.67
N SER A 272 -24.59 -21.62 -1.95
CA SER A 272 -25.47 -22.53 -2.67
C SER A 272 -24.89 -23.94 -2.76
N ARG A 273 -23.60 -24.03 -3.11
CA ARG A 273 -22.88 -25.30 -3.20
C ARG A 273 -22.78 -25.97 -1.84
N GLU A 274 -22.46 -25.21 -0.80
CA GLU A 274 -22.35 -25.71 0.58
C GLU A 274 -23.71 -26.14 1.16
N ALA A 275 -24.78 -25.42 0.87
CA ALA A 275 -26.14 -25.81 1.26
C ALA A 275 -26.57 -27.13 0.61
N LEU A 276 -26.22 -27.35 -0.67
CA LEU A 276 -26.52 -28.60 -1.37
C LEU A 276 -25.70 -29.77 -0.81
N THR A 277 -24.39 -29.60 -0.61
CA THR A 277 -23.53 -30.68 -0.11
C THR A 277 -23.90 -31.07 1.31
N THR A 278 -24.12 -30.10 2.20
CA THR A 278 -24.53 -30.37 3.60
C THR A 278 -25.90 -31.05 3.68
N ARG A 279 -26.86 -30.66 2.83
CA ARG A 279 -28.17 -31.33 2.75
C ARG A 279 -28.06 -32.78 2.27
N VAL A 280 -27.23 -33.05 1.27
CA VAL A 280 -26.99 -34.42 0.77
C VAL A 280 -26.33 -35.28 1.85
N VAL A 281 -25.30 -34.76 2.51
CA VAL A 281 -24.61 -35.45 3.62
C VAL A 281 -25.57 -35.73 4.78
N GLY A 282 -26.41 -34.75 5.14
CA GLY A 282 -27.44 -34.92 6.17
C GLY A 282 -28.47 -35.99 5.83
N LEU A 283 -28.95 -36.03 4.58
CA LEU A 283 -29.86 -37.08 4.09
C LEU A 283 -29.21 -38.46 4.09
N CYS A 284 -27.93 -38.57 3.71
CA CYS A 284 -27.18 -39.82 3.78
C CYS A 284 -27.04 -40.32 5.23
N LEU A 285 -26.77 -39.43 6.18
CA LEU A 285 -26.69 -39.74 7.61
C LEU A 285 -28.03 -40.19 8.19
N TYR A 286 -29.13 -39.56 7.79
CA TYR A 286 -30.48 -40.04 8.14
C TYR A 286 -30.77 -41.42 7.54
N GLY A 287 -30.40 -41.66 6.28
CA GLY A 287 -30.53 -42.96 5.64
C GLY A 287 -29.73 -44.04 6.38
N LEU A 288 -28.48 -43.74 6.76
CA LEU A 288 -27.63 -44.63 7.55
C LEU A 288 -28.24 -44.94 8.92
N GLY A 289 -28.73 -43.92 9.63
CA GLY A 289 -29.39 -44.09 10.92
C GLY A 289 -30.66 -44.94 10.82
N PHE A 290 -31.46 -44.75 9.76
CA PHE A 290 -32.64 -45.56 9.49
C PHE A 290 -32.29 -47.02 9.20
N VAL A 291 -31.25 -47.27 8.39
CA VAL A 291 -30.78 -48.64 8.12
C VAL A 291 -30.30 -49.33 9.41
N LEU A 292 -29.56 -48.62 10.27
CA LEU A 292 -29.12 -49.15 11.57
C LEU A 292 -30.29 -49.49 12.51
N LEU A 293 -31.37 -48.69 12.50
CA LEU A 293 -32.58 -49.01 13.27
C LEU A 293 -33.30 -50.24 12.70
N CYS A 294 -33.39 -50.37 11.38
CA CYS A 294 -33.99 -51.52 10.73
C CYS A 294 -33.21 -52.82 11.03
N THR A 295 -31.86 -52.79 10.95
CA THR A 295 -31.04 -53.96 11.28
C THR A 295 -31.11 -54.35 12.75
N ALA A 296 -31.34 -53.39 13.65
CA ALA A 296 -31.60 -53.65 15.07
C ALA A 296 -33.00 -54.24 15.33
N ALA A 297 -34.01 -53.77 14.62
CA ALA A 297 -35.41 -54.14 14.84
C ALA A 297 -35.79 -55.52 14.27
N VAL A 298 -35.29 -55.88 13.08
CA VAL A 298 -35.58 -57.16 12.41
C VAL A 298 -35.32 -58.40 13.29
N PRO A 299 -34.16 -58.58 13.95
CA PRO A 299 -33.90 -59.77 14.78
C PRO A 299 -34.73 -59.81 16.07
N LEU A 300 -35.19 -58.65 16.57
CA LEU A 300 -36.11 -58.56 17.71
C LEU A 300 -37.53 -58.97 17.29
N ILE A 301 -38.02 -58.48 16.16
CA ILE A 301 -39.34 -58.83 15.61
C ILE A 301 -39.41 -60.32 15.28
N LEU A 302 -38.37 -60.87 14.65
CA LEU A 302 -38.31 -62.30 14.32
C LEU A 302 -38.37 -63.19 15.56
N LEU A 303 -37.84 -62.74 16.70
CA LEU A 303 -37.90 -63.48 17.96
C LEU A 303 -39.31 -63.52 18.56
N LEU A 304 -40.12 -62.46 18.38
CA LEU A 304 -41.54 -62.47 18.78
C LEU A 304 -42.40 -63.42 17.92
N THR A 305 -42.01 -63.68 16.67
CA THR A 305 -42.78 -64.50 15.74
C THR A 305 -42.40 -65.99 15.75
N GLN A 306 -41.33 -66.39 16.44
CA GLN A 306 -40.91 -67.79 16.49
C GLN A 306 -41.69 -68.57 17.57
N PRO A 307 -42.27 -69.74 17.24
CA PRO A 307 -42.99 -70.55 18.22
C PRO A 307 -42.02 -71.05 19.29
N VAL A 308 -42.31 -70.74 20.56
CA VAL A 308 -41.54 -71.18 21.72
C VAL A 308 -41.60 -72.70 21.79
N LYS A 309 -40.48 -73.38 21.52
CA LYS A 309 -40.37 -74.83 21.75
C LYS A 309 -40.30 -75.07 23.26
N GLU A 310 -41.18 -75.93 23.76
CA GLU A 310 -41.23 -76.34 25.17
C GLU A 310 -39.85 -76.86 25.63
N GLY A 311 -39.31 -76.29 26.71
CA GLY A 311 -38.06 -76.73 27.35
C GLY A 311 -36.79 -75.90 27.10
N ALA A 312 -36.83 -74.83 26.29
CA ALA A 312 -35.65 -74.03 25.92
C ALA A 312 -35.45 -72.72 26.74
N GLY A 313 -35.95 -72.65 27.97
CA GLY A 313 -36.07 -71.41 28.75
C GLY A 313 -34.75 -70.64 28.97
N GLU A 314 -33.66 -71.33 29.32
CA GLU A 314 -32.37 -70.67 29.60
C GLU A 314 -31.64 -70.21 28.32
N ALA A 315 -31.74 -70.97 27.23
CA ALA A 315 -31.15 -70.60 25.93
C ALA A 315 -31.86 -69.40 25.28
N LEU A 316 -33.15 -69.20 25.57
CA LEU A 316 -33.94 -68.06 25.09
C LEU A 316 -33.52 -66.74 25.75
N TRP A 317 -33.19 -66.74 27.05
CA TRP A 317 -32.77 -65.52 27.76
C TRP A 317 -31.37 -65.06 27.35
N ALA A 318 -30.42 -65.98 27.14
CA ALA A 318 -29.09 -65.63 26.65
C ALA A 318 -29.13 -65.05 25.22
N THR A 319 -29.93 -65.64 24.34
CA THR A 319 -30.10 -65.14 22.96
C THR A 319 -30.88 -63.82 22.91
N PHE A 320 -31.85 -63.63 23.80
CA PHE A 320 -32.54 -62.35 23.97
C PHE A 320 -31.58 -61.25 24.46
N ALA A 321 -30.77 -61.52 25.49
CA ALA A 321 -29.82 -60.55 26.05
C ALA A 321 -28.76 -60.09 25.04
N VAL A 322 -28.19 -61.00 24.25
CA VAL A 322 -27.22 -60.66 23.21
C VAL A 322 -27.86 -59.82 22.10
N ARG A 323 -29.08 -60.16 21.65
CA ARG A 323 -29.80 -59.38 20.62
C ARG A 323 -30.26 -58.02 21.14
N ALA A 324 -30.67 -57.93 22.41
CA ALA A 324 -31.02 -56.67 23.06
C ALA A 324 -29.79 -55.76 23.20
N ALA A 325 -28.61 -56.32 23.55
CA ALA A 325 -27.37 -55.55 23.60
C ALA A 325 -26.94 -55.03 22.22
N ILE A 326 -27.02 -55.87 21.18
CA ILE A 326 -26.76 -55.45 19.79
C ILE A 326 -27.77 -54.39 19.35
N GLY A 327 -29.04 -54.55 19.71
CA GLY A 327 -30.10 -53.57 19.43
C GLY A 327 -29.84 -52.22 20.11
N ALA A 328 -29.41 -52.22 21.37
CA ALA A 328 -29.04 -51.00 22.10
C ALA A 328 -27.82 -50.29 21.48
N LEU A 329 -26.80 -51.06 21.07
CA LEU A 329 -25.62 -50.52 20.37
C LEU A 329 -25.99 -49.93 19.00
N ALA A 330 -26.80 -50.63 18.21
CA ALA A 330 -27.27 -50.12 16.93
C ALA A 330 -28.19 -48.90 17.08
N ALA A 331 -29.07 -48.87 18.08
CA ALA A 331 -29.94 -47.74 18.38
C ALA A 331 -29.15 -46.50 18.83
N SER A 332 -28.12 -46.66 19.66
CA SER A 332 -27.24 -45.56 20.06
C SER A 332 -26.43 -45.00 18.88
N ALA A 333 -25.87 -45.87 18.03
CA ALA A 333 -25.18 -45.45 16.81
C ALA A 333 -26.13 -44.72 15.83
N ALA A 334 -27.36 -45.22 15.67
CA ALA A 334 -28.37 -44.58 14.85
C ALA A 334 -28.76 -43.20 15.38
N THR A 335 -28.91 -43.06 16.71
CA THR A 335 -29.24 -41.78 17.35
C THR A 335 -28.16 -40.73 17.09
N VAL A 336 -26.88 -41.12 17.16
CA VAL A 336 -25.75 -40.24 16.83
C VAL A 336 -25.79 -39.85 15.35
N ALA A 337 -26.00 -40.81 14.45
CA ALA A 337 -26.07 -40.53 13.01
C ALA A 337 -27.23 -39.59 12.65
N ILE A 338 -28.41 -39.78 13.26
CA ILE A 338 -29.60 -38.94 13.07
C ILE A 338 -29.37 -37.54 13.64
N ARG A 339 -28.75 -37.40 14.82
CA ARG A 339 -28.43 -36.09 15.42
C ARG A 339 -27.33 -35.35 14.66
N LEU A 340 -26.38 -36.06 14.06
CA LEU A 340 -25.39 -35.47 13.17
C LEU A 340 -26.06 -35.02 11.85
N GLY A 341 -26.94 -35.86 11.30
CA GLY A 341 -27.74 -35.56 10.12
C GLY A 341 -28.61 -34.31 10.30
N SER A 342 -29.27 -34.17 11.44
CA SER A 342 -30.09 -32.99 11.74
C SER A 342 -29.27 -31.70 11.79
N ARG A 343 -28.07 -31.74 12.38
CA ARG A 343 -27.14 -30.61 12.40
C ARG A 343 -26.66 -30.20 11.01
N PHE A 344 -26.38 -31.17 10.14
CA PHE A 344 -25.99 -30.88 8.76
C PHE A 344 -27.14 -30.31 7.93
N VAL A 345 -28.37 -30.80 8.13
CA VAL A 345 -29.56 -30.26 7.46
C VAL A 345 -29.89 -28.85 7.94
N SER A 346 -29.82 -28.58 9.25
CA SER A 346 -30.04 -27.22 9.78
C SER A 346 -28.97 -26.24 9.28
N SER A 347 -27.69 -26.64 9.31
CA SER A 347 -26.60 -25.85 8.75
C SER A 347 -26.78 -25.56 7.25
N GLY A 348 -27.29 -26.53 6.49
CA GLY A 348 -27.62 -26.33 5.07
C GLY A 348 -28.80 -25.38 4.83
N GLN A 349 -29.80 -25.37 5.71
CA GLN A 349 -30.90 -24.39 5.66
C GLN A 349 -30.42 -22.98 5.95
N ASP A 350 -29.53 -22.82 6.93
CA ASP A 350 -28.92 -21.53 7.27
C ASP A 350 -28.06 -21.01 6.11
N SER A 351 -27.21 -21.86 5.52
CA SER A 351 -26.44 -21.49 4.32
C SER A 351 -27.34 -21.13 3.13
N LYS A 352 -28.47 -21.82 2.94
CA LYS A 352 -29.45 -21.50 1.89
C LYS A 352 -30.14 -20.17 2.14
N ARG A 353 -30.43 -19.84 3.40
CA ARG A 353 -30.99 -18.55 3.79
C ARG A 353 -30.00 -17.43 3.50
N THR A 354 -28.74 -17.57 3.89
CA THR A 354 -27.68 -16.59 3.62
C THR A 354 -27.45 -16.40 2.11
N GLU A 355 -27.51 -17.47 1.31
CA GLU A 355 -27.48 -17.36 -0.17
C GLU A 355 -28.64 -16.50 -0.70
N LEU A 356 -29.87 -16.75 -0.24
CA LEU A 356 -31.05 -16.01 -0.68
C LEU A 356 -31.01 -14.56 -0.24
N GLU A 357 -30.52 -14.30 0.97
CA GLU A 357 -30.29 -12.94 1.49
C GLU A 357 -29.24 -12.22 0.64
N LEU A 358 -28.06 -12.82 0.40
CA LEU A 358 -26.99 -12.26 -0.46
C LEU A 358 -27.47 -11.91 -1.88
N ARG A 359 -28.32 -12.77 -2.46
CA ARG A 359 -28.86 -12.56 -3.81
C ARG A 359 -29.96 -11.51 -3.85
N ALA A 360 -30.72 -11.36 -2.76
CA ALA A 360 -31.72 -10.32 -2.61
C ALA A 360 -31.11 -8.94 -2.30
N PHE A 361 -29.94 -8.89 -1.65
CA PHE A 361 -29.29 -7.64 -1.23
C PHE A 361 -28.99 -6.65 -2.36
N GLY A 362 -28.55 -7.14 -3.53
CA GLY A 362 -28.22 -6.28 -4.68
C GLY A 362 -29.40 -5.45 -5.20
N PRO A 363 -30.54 -6.07 -5.55
CA PRO A 363 -31.72 -5.34 -6.00
C PRO A 363 -32.37 -4.43 -4.95
N PHE A 364 -32.34 -4.79 -3.66
CA PHE A 364 -33.00 -4.02 -2.60
C PHE A 364 -32.26 -2.73 -2.23
N LEU A 365 -30.93 -2.70 -2.36
CA LEU A 365 -30.12 -1.51 -2.06
C LEU A 365 -29.94 -0.56 -3.25
N ALA A 366 -30.41 -0.92 -4.45
CA ALA A 366 -30.26 -0.11 -5.65
C ALA A 366 -31.02 1.23 -5.59
N ASN A 367 -32.04 1.34 -4.72
CA ASN A 367 -32.91 2.50 -4.60
C ASN A 367 -32.84 3.20 -3.22
N VAL A 368 -31.88 2.84 -2.37
CA VAL A 368 -31.74 3.38 -1.00
C VAL A 368 -30.56 4.36 -0.94
N ASP A 369 -30.68 5.40 -0.13
CA ASP A 369 -29.68 6.46 -0.01
C ASP A 369 -28.33 5.91 0.52
N LYS A 370 -27.21 6.45 0.04
CA LYS A 370 -25.87 5.83 0.22
C LYS A 370 -25.52 5.56 1.70
N SER A 371 -25.83 6.49 2.60
CA SER A 371 -25.50 6.37 4.04
C SER A 371 -26.30 5.27 4.75
N GLU A 372 -27.55 5.05 4.36
CA GLU A 372 -28.38 3.97 4.92
C GLU A 372 -27.99 2.62 4.29
N SER A 373 -27.62 2.63 3.02
CA SER A 373 -27.16 1.43 2.31
C SER A 373 -25.86 0.86 2.90
N ASP A 374 -24.91 1.71 3.31
CA ASP A 374 -23.64 1.29 3.90
C ASP A 374 -23.81 0.77 5.33
N THR A 375 -24.74 1.34 6.09
CA THR A 375 -25.11 0.84 7.43
C THR A 375 -25.76 -0.53 7.34
N ALA A 376 -26.70 -0.73 6.40
CA ALA A 376 -27.34 -2.02 6.16
C ALA A 376 -26.36 -3.08 5.63
N ARG A 377 -25.37 -2.67 4.81
CA ARG A 377 -24.27 -3.55 4.36
C ARG A 377 -23.37 -3.96 5.51
N LEU A 378 -23.01 -3.05 6.41
CA LEU A 378 -22.20 -3.34 7.59
C LEU A 378 -22.93 -4.27 8.56
N GLU A 379 -24.20 -4.02 8.84
CA GLU A 379 -25.02 -4.89 9.70
C GLU A 379 -25.19 -6.29 9.08
N PHE A 380 -25.33 -6.37 7.76
CA PHE A 380 -25.40 -7.65 7.07
C PHE A 380 -24.06 -8.40 7.08
N VAL A 381 -22.94 -7.72 6.87
CA VAL A 381 -21.61 -8.32 6.98
C VAL A 381 -21.35 -8.81 8.39
N ASP A 382 -21.74 -8.04 9.41
CA ASP A 382 -21.61 -8.45 10.81
C ASP A 382 -22.56 -9.61 11.17
N ARG A 383 -23.75 -9.67 10.58
CA ARG A 383 -24.67 -10.81 10.74
C ARG A 383 -24.21 -12.08 10.00
N ALA A 384 -23.64 -11.94 8.81
CA ALA A 384 -23.22 -13.05 7.95
C ALA A 384 -21.83 -13.60 8.33
N PHE A 385 -20.93 -12.74 8.82
CA PHE A 385 -19.53 -13.06 9.11
C PHE A 385 -19.09 -12.74 10.55
N GLY A 386 -19.91 -12.05 11.34
CA GLY A 386 -19.61 -11.81 12.74
C GLY A 386 -19.70 -13.09 13.57
N PRO A 387 -19.20 -13.05 14.82
CA PRO A 387 -19.21 -14.21 15.70
C PRO A 387 -20.66 -14.63 15.92
N ARG A 388 -21.03 -15.79 15.36
CA ARG A 388 -22.34 -16.40 15.60
C ARG A 388 -22.56 -16.42 17.10
N ALA A 389 -23.51 -15.62 17.59
CA ALA A 389 -24.00 -15.75 18.95
C ALA A 389 -24.33 -17.24 19.10
N ILE A 390 -23.58 -17.91 19.98
CA ILE A 390 -23.86 -19.28 20.35
C ILE A 390 -25.20 -19.15 21.05
N ASP A 391 -26.28 -19.36 20.30
CA ASP A 391 -27.62 -19.48 20.85
C ASP A 391 -27.50 -20.60 21.87
N ASP A 392 -27.64 -20.21 23.14
CA ASP A 392 -27.44 -21.02 24.34
C ASP A 392 -28.59 -22.05 24.44
N ARG A 393 -28.80 -22.79 23.35
CA ARG A 393 -29.60 -24.00 23.36
C ARG A 393 -28.79 -24.98 24.18
N HIS A 394 -29.17 -25.10 25.45
CA HIS A 394 -28.84 -26.18 26.36
C HIS A 394 -29.19 -27.53 25.71
N ASP A 395 -28.39 -27.94 24.74
CA ASP A 395 -28.50 -29.20 24.06
C ASP A 395 -27.45 -30.09 24.72
N GLU A 396 -27.88 -30.72 25.83
CA GLU A 396 -27.11 -31.59 26.72
C GLU A 396 -25.85 -32.16 26.07
N ALA A 397 -24.71 -31.58 26.43
CA ALA A 397 -23.40 -32.12 26.10
C ALA A 397 -23.25 -33.43 26.87
N ILE A 398 -23.51 -34.55 26.20
CA ILE A 398 -23.21 -35.86 26.79
C ILE A 398 -21.68 -35.95 26.91
N PRO A 399 -21.14 -36.12 28.12
CA PRO A 399 -19.71 -36.27 28.30
C PRO A 399 -19.25 -37.53 27.56
N VAL A 400 -18.13 -37.41 26.85
CA VAL A 400 -17.39 -38.46 26.10
C VAL A 400 -17.19 -39.76 26.90
N SER A 401 -17.41 -39.70 28.21
CA SER A 401 -17.46 -40.82 29.16
C SER A 401 -18.47 -41.93 28.80
N THR A 402 -19.66 -41.64 28.28
CA THR A 402 -20.66 -42.70 28.01
C THR A 402 -20.27 -43.57 26.81
N PHE A 403 -19.66 -42.97 25.78
CA PHE A 403 -19.12 -43.71 24.64
C PHE A 403 -17.93 -44.59 25.06
N SER A 404 -17.06 -44.10 25.96
CA SER A 404 -15.95 -44.92 26.48
C SER A 404 -16.44 -46.03 27.41
N GLN A 405 -17.50 -45.80 28.20
CA GLN A 405 -18.11 -46.82 29.06
C GLN A 405 -18.79 -47.93 28.26
N ILE A 406 -19.46 -47.60 27.15
CA ILE A 406 -20.06 -48.59 26.24
C ILE A 406 -18.96 -49.42 25.55
N LEU A 407 -17.88 -48.78 25.11
CA LEU A 407 -16.74 -49.46 24.46
C LEU A 407 -15.95 -50.35 25.45
N ALA A 408 -15.83 -49.91 26.70
CA ALA A 408 -15.27 -50.69 27.81
C ALA A 408 -16.17 -51.89 28.20
N ALA A 409 -17.49 -51.73 28.16
CA ALA A 409 -18.43 -52.81 28.43
C ALA A 409 -18.40 -53.89 27.33
N VAL A 410 -18.29 -53.48 26.06
CA VAL A 410 -18.17 -54.39 24.91
C VAL A 410 -16.84 -55.15 24.92
N THR A 411 -15.73 -54.49 25.21
CA THR A 411 -14.41 -55.16 25.30
C THR A 411 -14.30 -56.13 26.48
N LYS A 412 -14.94 -55.82 27.62
CA LYS A 412 -14.99 -56.71 28.78
C LYS A 412 -15.87 -57.95 28.55
N LEU A 413 -16.81 -57.90 27.62
CA LEU A 413 -17.70 -59.02 27.28
C LEU A 413 -17.10 -59.94 26.20
N ILE A 414 -16.17 -59.43 25.39
CA ILE A 414 -15.43 -60.22 24.37
C ILE A 414 -14.21 -60.94 24.98
N GLY A 415 -13.71 -60.47 26.14
CA GLY A 415 -12.54 -61.03 26.82
C GLY A 415 -12.82 -62.14 27.85
N ARG A 416 -13.97 -62.81 27.81
CA ARG A 416 -14.31 -63.92 28.73
C ARG A 416 -14.82 -65.15 28.01
#